data_AF-A0A2D4ILV7-F1
#
_entry.id   AF-A0A2D4ILV7-F1
#
_cell.length_a   1.000
_cell.length_b   1.000
_cell.length_c   1.000
_cell.angle_alpha   90.00
_cell.angle_beta   90.00
_cell.angle_gamma   90.00
#
_symmetry.space_group_name_H-M   'P 1'
#
loop_
_entity.id
_entity.type
_entity.pdbx_description
1 polymer ?
#
loop_
_entity_poly.entity_id
_entity_poly.type
_entity_poly.pdbx_seq_one_letter_code
_entity_poly.pdbx_strand_id
1 'polypeptide(L)'
;ATRMLGKEDSSLGQCDKAGEYLRDSLGGNATPSAIDRAVQFLLCDLLLITRTRFWQQQMQGAPPHRARYQASALELRGFQQDLSTLRRLAQADQPAMHRVFLHEATARLMTRASPTRTHQLLDRSLRRRGPSTTKGAGEQESRPTAREQAEALQLACSYLPPALLLGPGQRGGMLAEAARSLEK
;
A
#
# COMPACT_ATOMS: atom_id res chain seq x y z
N ALA A 1 14.04 -25.99 -2.32
CA ALA A 1 13.98 -24.51 -2.29
C ALA A 1 13.80 -23.89 -3.69
N THR A 2 14.41 -24.43 -4.75
CA THR A 2 14.41 -23.84 -6.11
C THR A 2 13.04 -23.79 -6.82
N ARG A 3 12.09 -24.65 -6.43
CA ARG A 3 10.77 -24.77 -7.09
C ARG A 3 9.75 -23.67 -6.68
N MET A 4 9.99 -22.99 -5.56
CA MET A 4 9.11 -21.90 -5.07
C MET A 4 9.47 -20.55 -5.73
N LEU A 5 10.77 -20.26 -5.87
CA LEU A 5 11.28 -19.04 -6.51
C LEU A 5 10.77 -18.89 -7.95
N GLY A 6 10.83 -19.96 -8.77
CA GLY A 6 10.37 -19.89 -10.16
C GLY A 6 8.85 -19.65 -10.33
N LYS A 7 8.03 -19.95 -9.32
CA LYS A 7 6.59 -19.67 -9.34
C LYS A 7 6.30 -18.22 -8.93
N GLU A 8 7.11 -17.68 -8.01
CA GLU A 8 7.06 -16.27 -7.59
C GLU A 8 7.54 -15.33 -8.70
N ASP A 9 8.61 -15.69 -9.40
CA ASP A 9 9.13 -14.94 -10.58
C ASP A 9 8.08 -14.88 -11.70
N SER A 10 7.40 -15.99 -11.97
CA SER A 10 6.30 -16.04 -12.96
C SER A 10 5.12 -15.15 -12.53
N SER A 11 4.81 -15.11 -11.23
CA SER A 11 3.71 -14.30 -10.69
C SER A 11 4.02 -12.80 -10.70
N LEU A 12 5.27 -12.41 -10.42
CA LEU A 12 5.73 -11.02 -10.58
C LEU A 12 5.72 -10.59 -12.04
N GLY A 13 6.10 -11.47 -12.96
CA GLY A 13 5.98 -11.22 -14.41
C GLY A 13 4.53 -10.97 -14.84
N GLN A 14 3.55 -11.66 -14.26
CA GLN A 14 2.12 -11.35 -14.51
C GLN A 14 1.72 -9.98 -13.95
N CYS A 15 2.24 -9.57 -12.78
CA CYS A 15 2.00 -8.23 -12.25
C CYS A 15 2.58 -7.14 -13.15
N ASP A 16 3.78 -7.36 -13.70
CA ASP A 16 4.41 -6.43 -14.64
C ASP A 16 3.56 -6.25 -15.89
N LYS A 17 3.11 -7.36 -16.48
CA LYS A 17 2.25 -7.36 -17.67
C LYS A 17 0.88 -6.72 -17.41
N ALA A 18 0.28 -7.00 -16.25
CA ALA A 18 -0.98 -6.36 -15.85
C ALA A 18 -0.80 -4.84 -15.65
N GLY A 19 0.32 -4.41 -15.07
CA GLY A 19 0.67 -3.00 -14.96
C GLY A 19 0.88 -2.32 -16.31
N GLU A 20 1.44 -3.04 -17.29
CA GLU A 20 1.55 -2.56 -18.69
C GLU A 20 0.17 -2.32 -19.30
N TYR A 21 -0.72 -3.32 -19.28
CA TYR A 21 -2.08 -3.16 -19.79
C TYR A 21 -2.86 -2.02 -19.13
N LEU A 22 -2.67 -1.82 -17.83
CA LEU A 22 -3.28 -0.69 -17.12
C LEU A 22 -2.71 0.65 -17.63
N ARG A 23 -1.40 0.76 -17.83
CA ARG A 23 -0.77 1.97 -18.36
C ARG A 23 -1.19 2.25 -19.80
N ASP A 24 -1.34 1.22 -20.62
CA ASP A 24 -1.83 1.34 -22.00
C ASP A 24 -3.27 1.85 -22.03
N SER A 25 -4.13 1.33 -21.13
CA SER A 25 -5.50 1.83 -20.96
C SER A 25 -5.56 3.32 -20.58
N LEU A 26 -4.56 3.82 -19.85
CA LEU A 26 -4.45 5.24 -19.49
C LEU A 26 -3.89 6.12 -20.62
N GLY A 27 -3.17 5.52 -21.57
CA GLY A 27 -2.54 6.22 -22.70
C GLY A 27 -3.45 6.39 -23.92
N GLY A 28 -4.68 5.87 -23.88
CA GLY A 28 -5.64 6.01 -24.96
C GLY A 28 -6.05 7.47 -25.22
N ASN A 29 -6.35 7.80 -26.48
CA ASN A 29 -6.75 9.16 -26.90
C ASN A 29 -8.16 9.58 -26.43
N ALA A 30 -8.95 8.65 -25.87
CA ALA A 30 -10.29 8.92 -25.37
C ALA A 30 -10.26 9.36 -23.91
N THR A 31 -11.09 10.36 -23.56
CA THR A 31 -11.27 10.77 -22.17
C THR A 31 -11.96 9.65 -21.38
N PRO A 32 -11.34 9.09 -20.32
CA PRO A 32 -11.93 7.99 -19.57
C PRO A 32 -13.16 8.46 -18.79
N SER A 33 -14.19 7.62 -18.73
CA SER A 33 -15.38 7.88 -17.91
C SER A 33 -15.05 7.82 -16.40
N ALA A 34 -15.96 8.29 -15.55
CA ALA A 34 -15.78 8.18 -14.10
C ALA A 34 -15.65 6.71 -13.63
N ILE A 35 -16.38 5.79 -14.26
CA ILE A 35 -16.29 4.36 -13.98
C ILE A 35 -14.93 3.82 -14.41
N ASP A 36 -14.46 4.17 -15.61
CA ASP A 36 -13.15 3.74 -16.10
C ASP A 36 -12.04 4.18 -15.14
N ARG A 37 -12.09 5.43 -14.68
CA ARG A 37 -11.13 5.96 -13.70
C ARG A 37 -11.19 5.20 -12.36
N ALA A 38 -12.39 4.89 -11.87
CA ALA A 38 -12.56 4.13 -10.64
C ALA A 38 -12.02 2.69 -10.78
N VAL A 39 -12.28 2.05 -11.92
CA VAL A 39 -11.76 0.71 -12.23
C VAL A 39 -10.24 0.73 -12.37
N GLN A 40 -9.68 1.71 -13.09
CA GLN A 40 -8.23 1.89 -13.23
C GLN A 40 -7.56 2.12 -11.88
N PHE A 41 -8.16 2.92 -11.00
CA PHE A 41 -7.69 3.13 -9.63
C PHE A 41 -7.70 1.83 -8.82
N LEU A 42 -8.82 1.10 -8.84
CA LEU A 42 -8.97 -0.17 -8.15
C LEU A 42 -7.95 -1.21 -8.63
N LEU A 43 -7.76 -1.34 -9.95
CA LEU A 43 -6.78 -2.26 -10.52
C LEU A 43 -5.35 -1.89 -10.12
N CYS A 44 -5.01 -0.60 -10.15
CA CYS A 44 -3.70 -0.11 -9.72
C CYS A 44 -3.45 -0.43 -8.23
N ASP A 45 -4.47 -0.23 -7.40
CA ASP A 45 -4.42 -0.49 -5.96
C ASP A 45 -4.24 -1.97 -5.65
N LEU A 46 -4.97 -2.85 -6.35
CA LEU A 46 -4.84 -4.30 -6.24
C LEU A 46 -3.46 -4.81 -6.70
N LEU A 47 -2.87 -4.20 -7.74
CA LEU A 47 -1.50 -4.52 -8.17
C LEU A 47 -0.48 -4.20 -7.06
N LEU A 48 -0.59 -3.03 -6.44
CA LEU A 48 0.28 -2.62 -5.35
C LEU A 48 0.11 -3.51 -4.10
N ILE A 49 -1.13 -3.87 -3.75
CA ILE A 49 -1.41 -4.85 -2.68
C ILE A 49 -0.73 -6.18 -3.01
N THR A 50 -0.90 -6.68 -4.23
CA THR A 50 -0.37 -7.98 -4.66
C THR A 50 1.16 -8.01 -4.59
N ARG A 51 1.84 -6.98 -5.13
CA ARG A 51 3.30 -6.85 -5.02
C ARG A 51 3.77 -6.74 -3.57
N THR A 52 3.01 -6.03 -2.72
CA THR A 52 3.28 -5.96 -1.27
C THR A 52 3.24 -7.36 -0.65
N ARG A 53 2.24 -8.18 -0.99
CA ARG A 53 2.11 -9.54 -0.45
C ARG A 53 3.25 -10.45 -0.91
N PHE A 54 3.66 -10.39 -2.18
CA PHE A 54 4.82 -11.15 -2.65
C PHE A 54 6.11 -10.74 -1.93
N TRP A 55 6.34 -9.43 -1.77
CA TRP A 55 7.46 -8.93 -0.99
C TRP A 55 7.44 -9.44 0.45
N GLN A 56 6.29 -9.40 1.12
CA GLN A 56 6.12 -9.90 2.49
C GLN A 56 6.36 -11.41 2.60
N GLN A 57 5.94 -12.20 1.61
CA GLN A 57 6.16 -13.65 1.56
C GLN A 57 7.65 -13.98 1.43
N GLN A 58 8.37 -13.29 0.52
CA GLN A 58 9.81 -13.45 0.38
C GLN A 58 10.58 -13.06 1.66
N MET A 59 10.10 -12.05 2.39
CA MET A 59 10.66 -11.71 3.70
C MET A 59 10.50 -12.81 4.74
N GLN A 60 9.37 -13.52 4.75
CA GLN A 60 9.08 -14.58 5.73
C GLN A 60 9.80 -15.89 5.39
N GLY A 61 10.11 -16.14 4.11
CA GLY A 61 10.87 -17.32 3.67
C GLY A 61 12.39 -17.24 3.93
N ALA A 62 12.91 -16.08 4.35
CA ALA A 62 14.34 -15.89 4.61
C ALA A 62 14.74 -16.46 6.00
N PRO A 63 15.85 -17.22 6.11
CA PRO A 63 16.29 -17.77 7.39
C PRO A 63 16.55 -16.66 8.42
N PRO A 64 16.25 -16.90 9.72
CA PRO A 64 16.25 -15.88 10.79
C PRO A 64 17.62 -15.23 11.07
N HIS A 65 18.70 -15.76 10.50
CA HIS A 65 20.07 -15.25 10.64
C HIS A 65 20.56 -14.41 9.44
N ARG A 66 19.77 -14.24 8.38
CA ARG A 66 20.10 -13.29 7.31
C ARG A 66 19.57 -11.90 7.65
N ALA A 67 20.31 -10.88 7.24
CA ALA A 67 19.81 -9.50 7.18
C ALA A 67 18.40 -9.53 6.57
N ARG A 68 17.39 -8.90 7.22
CA ARG A 68 15.99 -8.98 6.75
C ARG A 68 15.97 -8.74 5.23
N TYR A 69 15.26 -9.57 4.50
CA TYR A 69 15.19 -9.48 3.05
C TYR A 69 14.88 -8.03 2.59
N GLN A 70 15.58 -7.59 1.55
CA GLN A 70 15.35 -6.32 0.87
C GLN A 70 14.82 -6.63 -0.52
N ALA A 71 13.82 -5.87 -0.98
CA ALA A 71 13.24 -6.07 -2.30
C ALA A 71 14.32 -5.96 -3.39
N SER A 72 14.25 -6.84 -4.39
CA SER A 72 15.13 -6.76 -5.56
C SER A 72 14.87 -5.48 -6.36
N ALA A 73 15.83 -5.11 -7.20
CA ALA A 73 15.69 -3.95 -8.09
C ALA A 73 14.49 -4.09 -9.06
N LEU A 74 14.18 -5.32 -9.48
CA LEU A 74 13.06 -5.61 -10.39
C LEU A 74 11.71 -5.41 -9.69
N GLU A 75 11.54 -5.99 -8.50
CA GLU A 75 10.31 -5.81 -7.71
C GLU A 75 10.06 -4.34 -7.38
N LEU A 76 11.12 -3.63 -6.99
CA LEU A 76 11.02 -2.22 -6.67
C LEU A 76 10.67 -1.38 -7.90
N ARG A 77 11.24 -1.68 -9.06
CA ARG A 77 10.90 -0.99 -10.32
C ARG A 77 9.42 -1.13 -10.63
N GLY A 78 8.88 -2.35 -10.65
CA GLY A 78 7.47 -2.58 -10.94
C GLY A 78 6.56 -1.90 -9.91
N PHE A 79 6.89 -1.99 -8.62
CA PHE A 79 6.17 -1.29 -7.56
C PHE A 79 6.15 0.22 -7.75
N GLN A 80 7.28 0.84 -8.10
CA GLN A 80 7.38 2.29 -8.31
C GLN A 80 6.62 2.76 -9.56
N GLN A 81 6.57 1.94 -10.62
CA GLN A 81 5.78 2.24 -11.82
C GLN A 81 4.27 2.27 -11.50
N ASP A 82 3.80 1.27 -10.76
CA ASP A 82 2.40 1.19 -10.34
C ASP A 82 2.07 2.32 -9.35
N LEU A 83 2.95 2.63 -8.40
CA LEU A 83 2.76 3.76 -7.46
C LEU A 83 2.69 5.11 -8.19
N SER A 84 3.51 5.29 -9.23
CA SER A 84 3.46 6.50 -10.07
C SER A 84 2.14 6.61 -10.83
N THR A 85 1.59 5.47 -11.25
CA THR A 85 0.27 5.39 -11.88
C THR A 85 -0.86 5.72 -10.89
N LEU A 86 -0.81 5.16 -9.69
CA LEU A 86 -1.77 5.48 -8.62
C LEU A 86 -1.75 6.97 -8.27
N ARG A 87 -0.55 7.59 -8.18
CA ARG A 87 -0.43 9.03 -7.95
C ARG A 87 -1.15 9.85 -9.02
N ARG A 88 -0.97 9.51 -10.30
CA ARG A 88 -1.66 10.19 -11.40
C ARG A 88 -3.17 10.03 -11.31
N LEU A 89 -3.65 8.84 -10.98
CA LEU A 89 -5.08 8.55 -10.84
C LEU A 89 -5.71 9.31 -9.66
N ALA A 90 -5.01 9.36 -8.51
CA ALA A 90 -5.45 10.04 -7.30
C ALA A 90 -5.38 11.57 -7.36
N GLN A 91 -4.62 12.16 -8.30
CA GLN A 91 -4.48 13.62 -8.39
C GLN A 91 -5.83 14.35 -8.56
N ALA A 92 -6.79 13.72 -9.23
CA ALA A 92 -8.13 14.29 -9.42
C ALA A 92 -9.10 14.01 -8.27
N ASP A 93 -8.74 13.17 -7.31
CA ASP A 93 -9.61 12.71 -6.23
C ASP A 93 -8.85 12.75 -4.88
N GLN A 94 -8.95 13.89 -4.20
CA GLN A 94 -8.31 14.10 -2.90
C GLN A 94 -8.64 13.02 -1.86
N PRO A 95 -9.89 12.53 -1.74
CA PRO A 95 -10.24 11.39 -0.90
C PRO A 95 -9.39 10.13 -1.13
N ALA A 96 -8.91 9.87 -2.36
CA ALA A 96 -8.12 8.68 -2.70
C ALA A 96 -6.64 8.75 -2.25
N MET A 97 -6.15 9.92 -1.83
CA MET A 97 -4.75 10.14 -1.46
C MET A 97 -4.26 9.29 -0.28
N HIS A 98 -5.16 8.83 0.59
CA HIS A 98 -4.78 7.96 1.71
C HIS A 98 -4.13 6.64 1.24
N ARG A 99 -4.61 6.08 0.12
CA ARG A 99 -4.00 4.89 -0.53
C ARG A 99 -2.61 5.19 -1.05
N VAL A 100 -2.41 6.36 -1.64
CA VAL A 100 -1.08 6.80 -2.11
C VAL A 100 -0.10 6.86 -0.96
N PHE A 101 -0.48 7.44 0.19
CA PHE A 101 0.39 7.50 1.36
C PHE A 101 0.74 6.12 1.90
N LEU A 102 -0.24 5.20 1.94
CA LEU A 102 -0.02 3.81 2.38
C LEU A 102 1.01 3.12 1.49
N HIS A 103 0.83 3.14 0.17
CA HIS A 103 1.73 2.47 -0.76
C HIS A 103 3.10 3.16 -0.86
N GLU A 104 3.17 4.48 -0.67
CA GLU A 104 4.46 5.17 -0.54
C GLU A 104 5.21 4.73 0.72
N ALA A 105 4.51 4.56 1.85
CA ALA A 105 5.12 3.99 3.05
C ALA A 105 5.65 2.58 2.78
N THR A 106 4.88 1.74 2.09
CA THR A 106 5.32 0.40 1.69
C THR A 106 6.57 0.42 0.82
N ALA A 107 6.65 1.29 -0.21
CA ALA A 107 7.85 1.42 -1.05
C ALA A 107 9.10 1.80 -0.22
N ARG A 108 8.92 2.65 0.80
CA ARG A 108 10.00 3.02 1.72
C ARG A 108 10.42 1.84 2.61
N LEU A 109 9.47 1.01 3.04
CA LEU A 109 9.76 -0.21 3.79
C LEU A 109 10.52 -1.24 2.92
N MET A 110 10.11 -1.41 1.66
CA MET A 110 10.79 -2.28 0.68
C MET A 110 12.26 -1.88 0.46
N THR A 111 12.55 -0.57 0.50
CA THR A 111 13.90 0.00 0.36
C THR A 111 14.65 0.21 1.67
N ARG A 112 14.04 -0.12 2.81
CA ARG A 112 14.59 0.13 4.15
C ARG A 112 14.98 1.60 4.38
N ALA A 113 14.23 2.52 3.77
CA ALA A 113 14.47 3.94 3.93
C ALA A 113 14.18 4.41 5.36
N SER A 114 14.56 5.66 5.69
CA SER A 114 14.40 6.23 7.03
C SER A 114 13.00 5.99 7.62
N PRO A 115 12.91 5.43 8.85
CA PRO A 115 11.67 4.99 9.47
C PRO A 115 10.77 6.16 9.91
N THR A 116 11.34 7.35 10.19
CA THR A 116 10.57 8.54 10.59
C THR A 116 9.61 8.99 9.50
N ARG A 117 10.10 9.11 8.25
CA ARG A 117 9.24 9.50 7.13
C ARG A 117 8.24 8.42 6.75
N THR A 118 8.60 7.15 6.94
CA THR A 118 7.65 6.03 6.78
C THR A 118 6.53 6.10 7.80
N HIS A 119 6.84 6.38 9.07
CA HIS A 119 5.84 6.59 10.11
C HIS A 119 4.89 7.74 9.76
N GLN A 120 5.42 8.89 9.33
CA GLN A 120 4.61 10.04 8.93
C GLN A 120 3.63 9.72 7.80
N LEU A 121 4.02 8.89 6.83
CA LEU A 121 3.16 8.47 5.73
C LEU A 121 2.04 7.52 6.21
N LEU A 122 2.37 6.56 7.08
CA LEU A 122 1.39 5.65 7.69
C LEU A 122 0.39 6.41 8.55
N ASP A 123 0.85 7.38 9.34
CA ASP A 123 -0.03 8.30 10.06
C ASP A 123 -0.96 9.04 9.09
N ARG A 124 -0.44 9.50 7.95
CA ARG A 124 -1.22 10.24 6.96
C ARG A 124 -2.26 9.36 6.26
N SER A 125 -1.98 8.06 6.06
CA SER A 125 -2.97 7.11 5.55
C SER A 125 -4.04 6.76 6.56
N LEU A 126 -3.72 6.81 7.86
CA LEU A 126 -4.64 6.51 8.97
C LEU A 126 -5.48 7.71 9.41
N ARG A 127 -4.98 8.94 9.21
CA ARG A 127 -5.67 10.16 9.63
C ARG A 127 -7.03 10.24 8.95
N ARG A 128 -8.08 10.23 9.78
CA ARG A 128 -9.33 10.91 9.45
C ARG A 128 -8.98 12.39 9.29
N ARG A 129 -9.03 12.96 8.08
CA ARG A 129 -9.30 14.40 8.03
C ARG A 129 -10.67 14.57 8.69
N GLY A 130 -10.66 15.23 9.85
CA GLY A 130 -11.86 15.56 10.60
C GLY A 130 -12.53 16.79 10.00
N PRO A 131 -13.75 17.09 10.47
CA PRO A 131 -14.79 17.79 9.72
C PRO A 131 -14.36 19.19 9.31
N SER A 132 -14.61 19.58 8.06
CA SER A 132 -14.79 21.00 7.78
C SER A 132 -15.94 21.47 8.68
N THR A 133 -15.73 22.56 9.41
CA THR A 133 -16.71 23.17 10.33
C THR A 133 -17.89 23.82 9.60
N THR A 134 -18.08 23.52 8.32
CA THR A 134 -19.17 23.98 7.49
C THR A 134 -20.28 22.93 7.50
N LYS A 135 -21.35 23.20 8.27
CA LYS A 135 -22.67 22.61 8.04
C LYS A 135 -23.05 22.87 6.58
N GLY A 136 -22.85 21.88 5.72
CA GLY A 136 -23.18 21.94 4.31
C GLY A 136 -23.17 20.52 3.76
N ALA A 137 -24.27 20.14 3.13
CA ALA A 137 -24.57 18.79 2.71
C ALA A 137 -23.51 18.17 1.77
N GLY A 138 -23.24 16.87 1.95
CA GLY A 138 -23.18 15.98 0.78
C GLY A 138 -21.82 15.51 0.26
N GLU A 139 -20.72 15.59 1.00
CA GLU A 139 -19.46 14.96 0.56
C GLU A 139 -19.03 13.87 1.56
N GLN A 140 -19.30 12.63 1.17
CA GLN A 140 -18.79 11.43 1.83
C GLN A 140 -17.25 11.45 1.74
N GLU A 141 -16.60 12.12 2.68
CA GLU A 141 -15.15 12.10 2.81
C GLU A 141 -14.71 10.63 2.89
N SER A 142 -13.93 10.16 1.90
CA SER A 142 -13.53 8.74 1.79
C SER A 142 -12.62 8.40 2.96
N ARG A 143 -13.23 7.92 4.05
CA ARG A 143 -12.56 7.47 5.25
C ARG A 143 -11.90 6.13 4.94
N PRO A 144 -10.65 5.89 5.40
CA PRO A 144 -10.06 4.57 5.34
C PRO A 144 -11.00 3.58 6.02
N THR A 145 -11.34 2.51 5.32
CA THR A 145 -12.15 1.41 5.86
C THR A 145 -11.41 0.75 7.03
N ALA A 146 -12.14 0.00 7.86
CA ALA A 146 -11.53 -0.72 8.99
C ALA A 146 -10.42 -1.68 8.54
N ARG A 147 -10.60 -2.31 7.37
CA ARG A 147 -9.60 -3.17 6.74
C ARG A 147 -8.32 -2.41 6.38
N GLU A 148 -8.46 -1.23 5.79
CA GLU A 148 -7.31 -0.41 5.38
C GLU A 148 -6.54 0.14 6.58
N GLN A 149 -7.27 0.46 7.65
CA GLN A 149 -6.65 0.82 8.94
C GLN A 149 -5.84 -0.35 9.49
N ALA A 150 -6.41 -1.56 9.49
CA ALA A 150 -5.71 -2.77 9.91
C ALA A 150 -4.43 -3.02 9.09
N GLU A 151 -4.48 -2.83 7.77
CA GLU A 151 -3.32 -2.96 6.88
C GLU A 151 -2.19 -1.99 7.24
N ALA A 152 -2.51 -0.70 7.43
CA ALA A 152 -1.53 0.32 7.81
C ALA A 152 -0.94 0.06 9.21
N LEU A 153 -1.77 -0.33 10.18
CA LEU A 153 -1.32 -0.68 11.53
C LEU A 153 -0.42 -1.92 11.53
N GLN A 154 -0.75 -2.93 10.74
CA GLN A 154 0.08 -4.12 10.57
C GLN A 154 1.45 -3.75 10.02
N LEU A 155 1.52 -2.90 8.97
CA LEU A 155 2.80 -2.43 8.43
C LEU A 155 3.61 -1.65 9.48
N ALA A 156 3.00 -0.73 10.21
CA ALA A 156 3.68 0.02 11.26
C ALA A 156 4.28 -0.92 12.33
N CYS A 157 3.46 -1.82 12.86
CA CYS A 157 3.85 -2.75 13.92
C CYS A 157 4.87 -3.79 13.49
N SER A 158 4.87 -4.21 12.22
CA SER A 158 5.79 -5.24 11.71
C SER A 158 7.16 -4.67 11.35
N TYR A 159 7.24 -3.42 10.87
CA TYR A 159 8.45 -2.93 10.21
C TYR A 159 9.09 -1.69 10.83
N LEU A 160 8.39 -0.93 11.67
CA LEU A 160 8.97 0.24 12.33
C LEU A 160 9.65 -0.13 13.67
N PRO A 161 10.71 0.60 14.06
CA PRO A 161 11.32 0.47 15.39
C PRO A 161 10.29 0.73 16.50
N PRO A 162 10.33 -0.01 17.62
CA PRO A 162 9.42 0.19 18.74
C PRO A 162 9.40 1.62 19.29
N ALA A 163 10.52 2.35 19.22
CA ALA A 163 10.61 3.74 19.69
C ALA A 163 9.72 4.73 18.90
N LEU A 164 9.29 4.35 17.69
CA LEU A 164 8.35 5.15 16.88
C LEU A 164 6.90 4.72 17.10
N LEU A 165 6.66 3.57 17.73
CA LEU A 165 5.33 3.10 18.07
C LEU A 165 5.04 3.62 19.49
N LEU A 166 3.98 4.41 19.66
CA LEU A 166 3.58 4.92 20.97
C LEU A 166 3.51 3.74 21.99
N GLY A 167 4.17 3.90 23.14
CA GLY A 167 4.10 3.11 24.40
C GLY A 167 4.15 1.55 24.34
N PRO A 168 4.97 0.88 25.18
CA PRO A 168 4.86 -0.57 25.39
C PRO A 168 3.48 -0.93 25.98
N GLY A 169 2.57 -1.39 25.14
CA GLY A 169 1.16 -1.67 25.46
C GLY A 169 0.19 -1.23 24.36
N GLN A 170 0.49 -0.09 23.72
CA GLN A 170 -0.28 0.43 22.58
C GLN A 170 -0.10 -0.43 21.32
N ARG A 171 1.10 -0.99 21.09
CA ARG A 171 1.35 -1.94 19.98
C ARG A 171 0.45 -3.18 20.05
N GLY A 172 0.26 -3.75 21.24
CA GLY A 172 -0.63 -4.90 21.43
C GLY A 172 -2.09 -4.54 21.16
N GLY A 173 -2.53 -3.37 21.63
CA GLY A 173 -3.86 -2.82 21.33
C GLY A 173 -4.09 -2.58 19.83
N MET A 174 -3.12 -1.97 19.14
CA MET A 174 -3.17 -1.71 17.70
C MET A 174 -3.22 -3.00 16.87
N LEU A 175 -2.44 -4.02 17.23
CA LEU A 175 -2.48 -5.32 16.57
C LEU A 175 -3.79 -6.07 16.82
N ALA A 176 -4.32 -6.01 18.04
CA ALA A 176 -5.60 -6.61 18.37
C ALA A 176 -6.76 -5.89 17.65
N GLU A 177 -6.70 -4.57 17.49
CA GLU A 177 -7.67 -3.78 16.72
C GLU A 177 -7.62 -4.09 15.23
N ALA A 178 -6.40 -4.25 14.68
CA ALA A 178 -6.21 -4.68 13.31
C ALA A 178 -6.82 -6.07 13.05
N ALA A 179 -6.57 -7.03 13.95
CA ALA A 179 -7.14 -8.38 13.85
C ALA A 179 -8.67 -8.36 13.88
N ARG A 180 -9.28 -7.64 14.84
CA ARG A 180 -10.75 -7.51 14.94
C ARG A 180 -11.40 -6.87 13.71
N SER A 181 -10.67 -6.03 12.98
CA SER A 181 -11.17 -5.36 11.78
C SER A 181 -11.17 -6.25 10.53
N LEU A 182 -10.50 -7.41 10.59
CA LEU A 182 -10.46 -8.41 9.51
C LEU A 182 -11.47 -9.55 9.70
N GLU A 183 -12.08 -9.67 10.89
CA GLU A 183 -13.06 -10.71 11.25
C GLU A 183 -14.52 -10.30 10.94
N LYS A 184 -14.75 -9.11 10.39
CA LYS A 184 -16.06 -8.59 9.98
C LYS A 184 -16.17 -8.50 8.47
#